data_AF-A0A1Y3RGX5-F1
#
_entry.id   AF-A0A1Y3RGX5-F1
#
_cell.length_a   1.000
_cell.length_b   1.000
_cell.length_c   1.000
_cell.angle_alpha   90.00
_cell.angle_beta   90.00
_cell.angle_gamma   90.00
#
_symmetry.space_group_name_H-M   'P 1'
#
loop_
_entity.id
_entity.type
_entity.pdbx_description
1 polymer ?
#
loop_
_entity_poly.entity_id
_entity_poly.type
_entity_poly.pdbx_seq_one_letter_code
_entity_poly.pdbx_strand_id
1 'polypeptide(L)' 'MSKVNEQTYLTVREVSDYLGVSQTAVYELTHSQDFPVFRIGSRVRIPKEAFLAWVDMKTHISPNLRSYMASL' A
#
# COMPACT_ATOMS: atom_id res chain seq x y z
N MET A 1 -14.42 8.88 -21.86
CA MET A 1 -13.45 8.15 -21.01
C MET A 1 -13.58 8.69 -19.59
N SER A 2 -14.08 7.88 -18.67
CA SER A 2 -14.46 8.27 -17.31
C SER A 2 -13.29 8.90 -16.55
N LYS A 3 -13.53 9.99 -15.80
CA LYS A 3 -12.57 10.57 -14.85
C LYS A 3 -11.97 9.45 -14.00
N VAL A 4 -10.65 9.27 -14.06
CA VAL A 4 -9.92 8.47 -13.07
C VAL A 4 -10.15 9.15 -11.74
N ASN A 5 -10.96 8.54 -10.88
CA ASN A 5 -11.18 9.01 -9.53
C ASN A 5 -9.93 8.59 -8.75
N GLU A 6 -9.04 9.54 -8.48
CA GLU A 6 -7.81 9.28 -7.77
C GLU A 6 -8.16 8.95 -6.31
N GLN A 7 -8.38 7.66 -6.01
CA GLN A 7 -8.70 7.24 -4.66
C GLN A 7 -7.49 7.50 -3.75
N THR A 8 -7.63 8.50 -2.88
CA THR A 8 -6.61 8.90 -1.91
C THR A 8 -6.40 7.85 -0.81
N TYR A 9 -7.39 6.97 -0.61
CA TYR A 9 -7.40 5.97 0.47
C TYR A 9 -7.83 4.60 -0.04
N LEU A 10 -7.15 3.58 0.45
CA LEU A 10 -7.39 2.17 0.22
C LEU A 10 -8.13 1.54 1.41
N THR A 11 -8.90 0.52 1.13
CA THR A 11 -9.46 -0.46 2.06
C THR A 11 -8.48 -1.59 2.33
N VAL A 12 -8.75 -2.37 3.38
CA VAL A 12 -8.06 -3.65 3.63
C VAL A 12 -8.17 -4.59 2.42
N ARG A 13 -9.33 -4.62 1.75
CA ARG A 13 -9.55 -5.44 0.56
C ARG A 13 -8.66 -4.99 -0.60
N GLU A 14 -8.62 -3.70 -0.92
CA GLU A 14 -7.77 -3.18 -2.00
C GLU A 14 -6.28 -3.44 -1.73
N VAL A 15 -5.83 -3.33 -0.48
CA VAL A 15 -4.44 -3.70 -0.11
C VAL A 15 -4.20 -5.21 -0.20
N SER A 16 -5.17 -6.03 0.19
CA SER A 16 -5.12 -7.49 0.07
C SER A 16 -4.99 -7.92 -1.39
N ASP A 17 -5.83 -7.33 -2.26
CA ASP A 17 -5.79 -7.56 -3.71
C ASP A 17 -4.46 -7.07 -4.31
N TYR A 18 -3.94 -5.92 -3.87
CA TYR A 18 -2.66 -5.35 -4.34
C TYR A 18 -1.45 -6.22 -3.96
N LEU A 19 -1.38 -6.67 -2.71
CA LEU A 19 -0.24 -7.44 -2.19
C LEU A 19 -0.35 -8.95 -2.50
N GLY A 20 -1.53 -9.43 -2.93
CA GLY A 20 -1.77 -10.86 -3.15
C GLY A 20 -1.77 -11.68 -1.85
N VAL A 21 -2.16 -11.07 -0.73
CA VAL A 21 -2.21 -11.71 0.61
C VAL A 21 -3.63 -11.73 1.16
N SER A 22 -3.89 -12.53 2.20
CA SER A 22 -5.22 -12.57 2.83
C SER A 22 -5.56 -11.25 3.53
N GLN A 23 -6.86 -10.92 3.62
CA GLN A 23 -7.31 -9.76 4.40
C GLN A 23 -6.89 -9.85 5.88
N THR A 24 -6.80 -11.06 6.45
CA THR A 24 -6.27 -11.28 7.80
C THR A 24 -4.83 -10.81 7.93
N ALA A 25 -3.96 -11.17 6.97
CA ALA A 25 -2.57 -10.70 6.96
C ALA A 25 -2.49 -9.17 6.87
N VAL A 26 -3.38 -8.54 6.08
CA VAL A 26 -3.47 -7.07 6.05
C VAL A 26 -3.94 -6.50 7.39
N TYR A 27 -4.91 -7.11 8.07
CA TYR A 27 -5.30 -6.68 9.42
C TYR A 27 -4.14 -6.78 10.41
N GLU A 28 -3.32 -7.82 10.35
CA GLU A 28 -2.10 -7.92 11.16
C GLU A 28 -1.15 -6.75 10.86
N LEU A 29 -0.94 -6.41 9.58
CA LEU A 29 -0.17 -5.22 9.20
C LEU A 29 -0.72 -3.93 9.81
N THR A 30 -2.05 -3.76 9.91
CA THR A 30 -2.65 -2.57 10.55
C THR A 30 -2.40 -2.44 12.05
N HIS A 31 -1.79 -3.44 12.68
CA HIS A 31 -1.31 -3.39 14.06
C HIS A 31 0.20 -3.13 14.16
N SER A 32 0.93 -3.13 13.04
CA SER A 32 2.34 -2.77 13.00
C SER A 32 2.53 -1.27 13.20
N GLN A 33 3.61 -0.87 13.88
CA GLN A 33 3.89 0.53 14.19
C GLN A 33 4.24 1.36 12.93
N ASP A 34 4.78 0.72 11.90
CA ASP A 34 5.25 1.36 10.67
C ASP A 34 4.25 1.28 9.51
N PHE A 35 3.14 0.58 9.67
CA PHE A 35 2.16 0.45 8.60
C PHE A 35 1.23 1.67 8.54
N PRO A 36 1.07 2.31 7.37
CA PRO A 36 0.26 3.52 7.25
C PRO A 36 -1.23 3.18 7.32
N VAL A 37 -1.85 3.53 8.44
CA VAL A 37 -3.27 3.27 8.67
C VAL A 37 -3.91 4.34 9.54
N PHE A 38 -5.17 4.63 9.28
CA PHE A 38 -6.03 5.33 10.23
C PHE A 38 -7.41 4.71 10.28
N ARG A 39 -8.13 4.94 11.39
CA ARG A 39 -9.44 4.37 11.65
C ARG A 39 -10.49 5.47 11.75
N ILE A 40 -11.63 5.29 11.07
CA ILE A 40 -12.83 6.13 11.21
C ILE A 40 -13.94 5.23 11.77
N GLY A 41 -14.21 5.36 13.07
CA GLY A 41 -15.06 4.39 13.77
C GLY A 41 -14.48 2.98 13.64
N SER A 42 -15.28 2.03 13.15
CA SER A 42 -14.84 0.65 12.89
C SER A 42 -14.14 0.44 11.54
N ARG A 43 -14.06 1.47 10.69
CA ARG A 43 -13.53 1.32 9.33
C ARG A 43 -12.04 1.63 9.30
N VAL A 44 -11.28 0.73 8.68
CA VAL A 44 -9.85 0.90 8.38
C VAL A 44 -9.69 1.60 7.03
N ARG A 45 -8.80 2.59 6.98
CA ARG A 45 -8.38 3.29 5.76
C ARG A 45 -6.87 3.40 5.71
N ILE A 46 -6.31 3.17 4.54
CA ILE A 46 -4.88 3.19 4.26
C ILE A 46 -4.60 4.32 3.26
N PRO A 47 -3.86 5.38 3.62
CA PRO A 47 -3.49 6.43 2.67
C PRO A 47 -2.65 5.83 1.54
N LYS A 48 -3.10 6.00 0.28
CA LYS A 48 -2.50 5.31 -0.87
C LYS A 48 -1.03 5.66 -1.06
N GLU A 49 -0.69 6.94 -1.00
CA GLU A 49 0.70 7.40 -1.17
C GLU A 49 1.62 6.84 -0.08
N ALA A 50 1.20 6.91 1.19
CA ALA A 50 1.98 6.38 2.30
C ALA A 50 2.14 4.85 2.20
N PHE A 51 1.11 4.14 1.74
CA PHE A 51 1.18 2.71 1.48
C PHE A 51 2.21 2.36 0.40
N LEU A 52 2.21 3.09 -0.73
CA LEU A 52 3.20 2.87 -1.78
C LEU A 52 4.63 3.13 -1.28
N ALA A 53 4.84 4.19 -0.48
CA ALA A 53 6.12 4.45 0.15
C ALA A 53 6.53 3.33 1.13
N TRP A 54 5.58 2.80 1.91
CA TRP A 54 5.82 1.66 2.79
C TRP A 54 6.23 0.41 2.01
N VAL A 55 5.59 0.13 0.86
CA VAL A 55 5.97 -0.99 -0.02
C VAL A 55 7.40 -0.80 -0.54
N ASP A 56 7.75 0.40 -1.00
CA ASP A 56 9.11 0.71 -1.47
C ASP A 56 10.16 0.47 -0.37
N MET A 57 9.89 0.93 0.85
CA MET A 57 10.76 0.70 2.02
C MET A 57 10.93 -0.78 2.37
N LYS A 58 9.92 -1.63 2.13
CA LYS A 58 9.96 -3.07 2.39
C LYS A 58 10.50 -3.88 1.22
N THR A 59 10.71 -3.27 0.07
CA THR A 59 11.20 -3.96 -1.12
C THR A 59 12.71 -3.82 -1.21
N HIS A 60 13.41 -4.96 -1.19
CA HIS A 60 14.84 -4.96 -1.52
C HIS A 60 15.02 -4.97 -3.03
N ILE A 61 15.24 -3.79 -3.62
CA ILE A 61 15.57 -3.63 -5.04
C ILE A 61 17.10 -3.51 -5.17
N SER A 62 17.71 -4.32 -6.02
CA SER A 62 19.14 -4.18 -6.29
C SER A 62 19.44 -2.83 -6.96
N PRO A 63 20.59 -2.18 -6.69
CA PRO A 63 20.93 -0.89 -7.28
C PRO A 63 20.84 -0.89 -8.82
N ASN A 64 21.27 -1.99 -9.45
CA ASN A 64 21.20 -2.16 -10.89
C ASN A 64 19.75 -2.14 -11.42
N LEU A 65 18.83 -2.84 -10.74
CA LEU A 65 17.42 -2.86 -11.13
C LEU A 65 16.77 -1.48 -10.91
N ARG A 66 17.11 -0.79 -9.83
CA ARG A 66 16.60 0.56 -9.56
C ARG A 66 17.02 1.56 -10.64
N SER A 67 18.29 1.51 -11.06
CA SER A 67 18.79 2.35 -12.16
C SER A 67 18.11 2.05 -13.50
N TYR A 68 17.86 0.77 -13.80
CA TYR A 68 17.12 0.38 -15.00
C TYR A 68 15.68 0.92 -14.97
N MET A 69 14.95 0.73 -13.86
CA MET A 69 13.57 1.19 -13.73
C MET A 69 13.41 2.71 -13.81
N ALA A 70 14.39 3.49 -13.33
CA ALA A 70 14.37 4.96 -13.42
C ALA A 70 14.67 5.49 -14.83
N SER A 71 15.12 4.63 -15.76
CA SER A 71 15.46 5.00 -17.14
C SER A 71 14.38 4.66 -18.17
N LEU A 72 13.30 3.99 -17.73
CA LEU A 72 12.09 3.71 -18.52
C LEU A 72 11.10 4.88 -18.44
#